data_AF-A0A969H3Y8-F1
#
_entry.id   AF-A0A969H3Y8-F1
#
_cell.length_a   1.000
_cell.length_b   1.000
_cell.length_c   1.000
_cell.angle_alpha   90.00
_cell.angle_beta   90.00
_cell.angle_gamma   90.00
#
_symmetry.space_group_name_H-M   'P 1'
#
loop_
_entity.id
_entity.type
_entity.pdbx_description
1 polymer ?
#
loop_
_entity_poly.entity_id
_entity_poly.type
_entity_poly.pdbx_seq_one_letter_code
_entity_poly.pdbx_strand_id
1 'polypeptide(L)'
;MLDLLLIATLGFLGSFGHCAGMCGPITVAFSLAQQREKPSWQQQIWFHGLLNFGRILSYALVGASIGALSSVLIAGGQLAGVDSALRQGMAMLTGILLIWFGLSQISPDSVPHLPLLHPLTQKNWHNRLSSGMVKLSLSSHWWTPALLGMVWGLIPCGFLYAAQIKAAETGSPWIGSVTMLSFGLGTLPLMLGVGMVGSMVSGDRRSQLFRMGGWLTLTIGILTLLRTGDMVDLTGYASLICLSLALIARPISRLWKQPLHYRRALGVGAFILALVHMSHMLTMGWNVRAIPFLLPTHQIGSWAGLISLVLLTPLAFTSSDWMVKWLGKHWRSLHLLSIPAFILAAAHAILLGSHYLGGFEQTLTHQVATVILGAIALLVVMVRSHHFWSLLALEKFYVFPHKNH
;
A
#
# COMPACT_ATOMS: atom_id res chain seq x y z
N MET A 1 -18.70 18.00 -19.94
CA MET A 1 -19.42 16.72 -20.22
C MET A 1 -18.46 15.57 -20.47
N LEU A 2 -17.36 15.75 -21.22
CA LEU A 2 -16.34 14.70 -21.39
C LEU A 2 -15.74 14.22 -20.07
N ASP A 3 -15.45 15.10 -19.11
CA ASP A 3 -14.83 14.69 -17.83
C ASP A 3 -15.73 13.78 -16.98
N LEU A 4 -17.05 14.02 -16.94
CA LEU A 4 -17.98 13.17 -16.20
C LEU A 4 -18.05 11.78 -16.83
N LEU A 5 -18.05 11.70 -18.16
CA LEU A 5 -18.02 10.43 -18.89
C LEU A 5 -16.72 9.68 -18.62
N LEU A 6 -15.59 10.38 -18.61
CA LEU A 6 -14.26 9.81 -18.32
C LEU A 6 -14.17 9.27 -16.89
N ILE A 7 -14.81 9.95 -15.94
CA ILE A 7 -14.86 9.53 -14.54
C ILE A 7 -15.82 8.35 -14.35
N ALA A 8 -16.95 8.35 -15.08
CA ALA A 8 -17.87 7.22 -15.10
C ALA A 8 -17.22 5.97 -15.73
N THR A 9 -16.48 6.11 -16.83
CA THR A 9 -15.73 5.01 -17.44
C THR A 9 -14.61 4.53 -16.53
N LEU A 10 -13.91 5.43 -15.84
CA LEU A 10 -12.93 5.07 -14.81
C LEU A 10 -13.58 4.26 -13.68
N GLY A 11 -14.78 4.66 -13.22
CA GLY A 11 -15.58 3.89 -12.25
C GLY A 11 -15.98 2.51 -12.77
N PHE A 12 -16.40 2.41 -14.02
CA PHE A 12 -16.79 1.15 -14.66
C PHE A 12 -15.60 0.20 -14.86
N LEU A 13 -14.51 0.69 -15.47
CA LEU A 13 -13.28 -0.08 -15.73
C LEU A 13 -12.58 -0.46 -14.44
N GLY A 14 -12.46 0.46 -13.48
CA GLY A 14 -11.89 0.19 -12.16
C GLY A 14 -12.68 -0.86 -11.38
N SER A 15 -13.98 -0.98 -11.65
CA SER A 15 -14.82 -1.98 -11.01
C SER A 15 -14.53 -3.42 -11.47
N PHE A 16 -14.12 -3.63 -12.73
CA PHE A 16 -13.90 -4.97 -13.32
C PHE A 16 -12.83 -5.79 -12.65
N GLY A 17 -11.80 -5.14 -12.11
CA GLY A 17 -10.73 -5.85 -11.42
C GLY A 17 -10.71 -5.64 -9.92
N HIS A 18 -10.66 -4.39 -9.51
CA HIS A 18 -10.37 -4.05 -8.12
C HIS A 18 -11.63 -4.12 -7.25
N CYS A 19 -12.74 -3.48 -7.67
CA CYS A 19 -13.97 -3.57 -6.89
C CYS A 19 -14.54 -5.00 -6.93
N ALA A 20 -14.55 -5.67 -8.08
CA ALA A 20 -14.99 -7.08 -8.13
C ALA A 20 -14.14 -7.99 -7.21
N GLY A 21 -12.82 -7.77 -7.16
CA GLY A 21 -11.90 -8.57 -6.33
C GLY A 21 -11.96 -8.27 -4.83
N MET A 22 -11.90 -7.00 -4.43
CA MET A 22 -11.83 -6.59 -3.01
C MET A 22 -13.20 -6.28 -2.42
N CYS A 23 -14.04 -5.58 -3.20
CA CYS A 23 -15.36 -5.17 -2.77
C CYS A 23 -16.40 -6.31 -2.90
N GLY A 24 -16.24 -7.20 -3.88
CA GLY A 24 -17.09 -8.38 -4.08
C GLY A 24 -17.27 -9.26 -2.83
N PRO A 25 -16.20 -9.77 -2.19
CA PRO A 25 -16.31 -10.59 -0.98
C PRO A 25 -17.11 -9.94 0.15
N ILE A 26 -16.94 -8.63 0.34
CA ILE A 26 -17.61 -7.88 1.40
C ILE A 26 -19.11 -7.77 1.12
N THR A 27 -19.50 -7.44 -0.12
CA THR A 27 -20.91 -7.36 -0.50
C THR A 27 -21.64 -8.70 -0.37
N VAL A 28 -20.94 -9.81 -0.69
CA VAL A 28 -21.47 -11.17 -0.55
C VAL A 28 -21.54 -11.57 0.92
N ALA A 29 -20.53 -11.22 1.73
CA ALA A 29 -20.52 -11.49 3.16
C ALA A 29 -21.68 -10.79 3.89
N PHE A 30 -21.97 -9.53 3.56
CA PHE A 30 -23.11 -8.81 4.14
C PHE A 30 -24.46 -9.39 3.71
N SER A 31 -24.60 -9.79 2.43
CA SER A 31 -25.81 -10.47 1.96
C SER A 31 -26.06 -11.77 2.73
N LEU A 32 -25.02 -12.58 2.95
CA LEU A 32 -25.13 -13.86 3.66
C LEU A 32 -25.32 -13.70 5.17
N ALA A 33 -24.74 -12.66 5.79
CA ALA A 33 -24.91 -12.39 7.22
C ALA A 33 -26.34 -11.93 7.56
N GLN A 34 -26.99 -11.22 6.64
CA GLN A 34 -28.33 -10.65 6.87
C GLN A 34 -29.46 -11.53 6.32
N GLN A 35 -29.24 -12.34 5.26
CA GLN A 35 -30.24 -13.24 4.70
C GLN A 35 -30.16 -14.63 5.33
N ARG A 36 -31.04 -14.89 6.33
CA ARG A 36 -31.14 -16.19 7.03
C ARG A 36 -31.83 -17.30 6.21
N GLU A 37 -32.60 -16.95 5.19
CA GLU A 37 -33.28 -17.89 4.29
C GLU A 37 -32.85 -17.69 2.84
N LYS A 38 -33.05 -18.70 1.98
CA LYS A 38 -32.75 -18.62 0.54
C LYS A 38 -33.55 -17.43 -0.05
N PRO A 39 -32.89 -16.32 -0.39
CA PRO A 39 -33.58 -15.09 -0.76
C PRO A 39 -34.18 -15.22 -2.16
N SER A 40 -35.32 -14.57 -2.38
CA SER A 40 -35.82 -14.39 -3.74
C SER A 40 -34.93 -13.42 -4.52
N TRP A 41 -34.89 -13.54 -5.85
CA TRP A 41 -34.09 -12.66 -6.72
C TRP A 41 -34.42 -11.17 -6.51
N GLN A 42 -35.69 -10.85 -6.21
CA GLN A 42 -36.13 -9.49 -5.90
C GLN A 42 -35.54 -8.96 -4.58
N GLN A 43 -35.46 -9.79 -3.54
CA GLN A 43 -34.88 -9.42 -2.26
C GLN A 43 -33.37 -9.19 -2.37
N GLN A 44 -32.68 -9.94 -3.23
CA GLN A 44 -31.26 -9.72 -3.51
C GLN A 44 -31.01 -8.40 -4.24
N ILE A 45 -31.80 -8.10 -5.29
CA ILE A 45 -31.69 -6.83 -6.01
C ILE A 45 -31.96 -5.65 -5.07
N TRP A 46 -33.00 -5.75 -4.25
CA TRP A 46 -33.32 -4.70 -3.29
C TRP A 46 -32.19 -4.46 -2.29
N PHE A 47 -31.63 -5.55 -1.73
CA PHE A 47 -30.51 -5.49 -0.79
C PHE A 47 -29.27 -4.84 -1.42
N HIS A 48 -28.82 -5.34 -2.57
CA HIS A 48 -27.63 -4.81 -3.24
C HIS A 48 -27.87 -3.40 -3.82
N GLY A 49 -29.10 -3.07 -4.20
CA GLY A 49 -29.52 -1.72 -4.60
C GLY A 49 -29.37 -0.71 -3.47
N LEU A 50 -29.93 -1.00 -2.29
CA LEU A 50 -29.78 -0.18 -1.09
C LEU A 50 -28.32 -0.04 -0.66
N LEU A 51 -27.54 -1.12 -0.72
CA LEU A 51 -26.11 -1.12 -0.40
C LEU A 51 -25.32 -0.17 -1.32
N ASN A 52 -25.54 -0.25 -2.64
CA ASN A 52 -24.87 0.64 -3.59
C ASN A 52 -25.38 2.07 -3.50
N PHE A 53 -26.66 2.28 -3.17
CA PHE A 53 -27.22 3.61 -2.93
C PHE A 53 -26.49 4.32 -1.77
N GLY A 54 -26.31 3.63 -0.63
CA GLY A 54 -25.53 4.17 0.48
C GLY A 54 -24.09 4.50 0.11
N ARG A 55 -23.45 3.67 -0.72
CA ARG A 55 -22.09 3.91 -1.22
C ARG A 55 -22.00 5.16 -2.09
N ILE A 56 -22.90 5.30 -3.06
CA ILE A 56 -22.96 6.45 -3.97
C ILE A 56 -23.23 7.73 -3.19
N LEU A 57 -24.12 7.68 -2.21
CA LEU A 57 -24.40 8.82 -1.34
C LEU A 57 -23.15 9.26 -0.57
N SER A 58 -22.37 8.31 -0.04
CA SER A 58 -21.12 8.63 0.66
C SER A 58 -20.06 9.23 -0.26
N TYR A 59 -19.95 8.73 -1.50
CA TYR A 59 -19.07 9.32 -2.50
C TYR A 59 -19.46 10.76 -2.83
N ALA A 60 -20.75 11.04 -3.00
CA ALA A 60 -21.26 12.39 -3.25
C ALA A 60 -20.95 13.35 -2.09
N LEU A 61 -21.17 12.90 -0.85
CA LEU A 61 -20.88 13.68 0.36
C LEU A 61 -19.37 13.98 0.50
N VAL A 62 -18.52 12.99 0.23
CA VAL A 62 -17.06 13.18 0.23
C VAL A 62 -16.61 14.11 -0.91
N GLY A 63 -17.22 14.00 -2.10
CA GLY A 63 -16.96 14.91 -3.21
C GLY A 63 -17.35 16.35 -2.90
N ALA A 64 -18.49 16.55 -2.23
CA ALA A 64 -18.94 17.85 -1.78
C ALA A 64 -18.00 18.46 -0.73
N SER A 65 -17.55 17.68 0.25
CA SER A 65 -16.65 18.16 1.30
C SER A 65 -15.27 18.50 0.76
N ILE A 66 -14.69 17.64 -0.09
CA ILE A 66 -13.38 17.91 -0.71
C ILE A 66 -13.47 19.08 -1.68
N GLY A 67 -14.55 19.20 -2.46
CA GLY A 67 -14.79 20.34 -3.33
C GLY A 67 -14.96 21.66 -2.57
N ALA A 68 -15.63 21.64 -1.41
CA ALA A 68 -15.76 22.79 -0.51
C ALA A 68 -14.42 23.18 0.13
N LEU A 69 -13.63 22.21 0.58
CA LEU A 69 -12.31 22.48 1.14
C LEU A 69 -11.39 23.08 0.07
N SER A 70 -11.39 22.48 -1.12
CA SER A 70 -10.57 22.96 -2.24
C SER A 70 -10.95 24.38 -2.67
N SER A 71 -12.24 24.75 -2.69
CA SER A 71 -12.66 26.10 -3.06
C SER A 71 -12.06 27.17 -2.14
N VAL A 72 -11.95 26.88 -0.84
CA VAL A 72 -11.33 27.77 0.15
C VAL A 72 -9.81 27.84 -0.03
N LEU A 73 -9.15 26.70 -0.28
CA LEU A 73 -7.71 26.67 -0.50
C LEU A 73 -7.28 27.33 -1.82
N ILE A 74 -8.09 27.22 -2.88
CA ILE A 74 -7.82 27.84 -4.19
C ILE A 74 -7.95 29.36 -4.07
N ALA A 75 -8.98 29.83 -3.36
CA ALA A 75 -9.16 31.24 -3.06
C ALA A 75 -8.03 31.83 -2.19
N GLY A 76 -7.38 31.00 -1.36
CA GLY A 76 -6.24 31.39 -0.51
C GLY A 76 -4.86 31.37 -1.19
N GLY A 77 -4.76 31.00 -2.48
CA GLY A 77 -3.50 31.03 -3.25
C GLY A 77 -2.43 30.00 -2.83
N GLN A 78 -2.70 29.15 -1.84
CA GLN A 78 -1.72 28.19 -1.29
C GLN A 78 -1.62 26.87 -2.08
N LEU A 79 -2.50 26.63 -3.06
CA LEU A 79 -2.53 25.36 -3.82
C LEU A 79 -1.57 25.28 -5.00
N ALA A 80 -0.97 26.38 -5.45
CA ALA A 80 -0.20 26.42 -6.70
C ALA A 80 1.12 25.62 -6.71
N GLY A 81 1.48 24.90 -5.64
CA GLY A 81 2.67 24.03 -5.60
C GLY A 81 2.53 22.74 -4.77
N VAL A 82 1.47 22.58 -3.98
CA VAL A 82 1.29 21.43 -3.06
C VAL A 82 0.61 20.24 -3.75
N ASP A 83 -0.10 20.47 -4.87
CA ASP A 83 -0.86 19.44 -5.58
C ASP A 83 0.00 18.29 -6.10
N SER A 84 1.24 18.55 -6.51
CA SER A 84 2.16 17.50 -7.00
C SER A 84 2.53 16.51 -5.89
N ALA A 85 3.06 17.01 -4.77
CA ALA A 85 3.58 16.18 -3.67
C ALA A 85 2.47 15.44 -2.90
N LEU A 86 1.32 16.09 -2.67
CA LEU A 86 0.20 15.46 -1.96
C LEU A 86 -0.48 14.37 -2.80
N ARG A 87 -0.67 14.63 -4.10
CA ARG A 87 -1.19 13.64 -5.06
C ARG A 87 -0.24 12.45 -5.20
N GLN A 88 1.06 12.72 -5.27
CA GLN A 88 2.11 11.71 -5.27
C GLN A 88 2.06 10.85 -3.99
N GLY A 89 2.06 11.48 -2.80
CA GLY A 89 2.00 10.77 -1.52
C GLY A 89 0.74 9.90 -1.38
N MET A 90 -0.42 10.39 -1.80
CA MET A 90 -1.67 9.62 -1.79
C MET A 90 -1.66 8.46 -2.79
N ALA A 91 -1.14 8.67 -4.00
CA ALA A 91 -1.00 7.61 -5.02
C ALA A 91 -0.08 6.48 -4.53
N MET A 92 1.01 6.82 -3.83
CA MET A 92 1.93 5.83 -3.26
C MET A 92 1.33 5.07 -2.08
N LEU A 93 0.75 5.79 -1.11
CA LEU A 93 0.04 5.17 0.01
C LEU A 93 -0.97 4.15 -0.53
N THR A 94 -1.68 4.54 -1.59
CA THR A 94 -2.65 3.65 -2.21
C THR A 94 -2.01 2.49 -2.95
N GLY A 95 -0.96 2.71 -3.75
CA GLY A 95 -0.24 1.63 -4.44
C GLY A 95 0.28 0.58 -3.45
N ILE A 96 0.86 1.02 -2.33
CA ILE A 96 1.34 0.14 -1.24
C ILE A 96 0.18 -0.61 -0.58
N LEU A 97 -0.92 0.08 -0.25
CA LEU A 97 -2.11 -0.56 0.31
C LEU A 97 -2.72 -1.58 -0.65
N LEU A 98 -2.78 -1.28 -1.95
CA LEU A 98 -3.28 -2.20 -2.98
C LEU A 98 -2.40 -3.44 -3.12
N ILE A 99 -1.07 -3.29 -3.12
CA ILE A 99 -0.13 -4.42 -3.10
C ILE A 99 -0.34 -5.26 -1.84
N TRP A 100 -0.47 -4.61 -0.68
CA TRP A 100 -0.72 -5.28 0.59
C TRP A 100 -2.02 -6.08 0.59
N PHE A 101 -3.13 -5.46 0.20
CA PHE A 101 -4.44 -6.13 0.11
C PHE A 101 -4.44 -7.22 -0.97
N GLY A 102 -3.78 -7.00 -2.10
CA GLY A 102 -3.62 -8.00 -3.16
C GLY A 102 -2.88 -9.25 -2.66
N LEU A 103 -1.74 -9.07 -2.00
CA LEU A 103 -0.98 -10.15 -1.37
C LEU A 103 -1.82 -10.88 -0.31
N SER A 104 -2.50 -10.15 0.57
CA SER A 104 -3.34 -10.71 1.63
C SER A 104 -4.48 -11.58 1.09
N GLN A 105 -4.98 -11.31 -0.12
CA GLN A 105 -6.00 -12.12 -0.77
C GLN A 105 -5.44 -13.34 -1.52
N ILE A 106 -4.20 -13.28 -2.01
CA ILE A 106 -3.54 -14.39 -2.73
C ILE A 106 -3.07 -15.47 -1.76
N SER A 107 -2.57 -15.08 -0.59
CA SER A 107 -2.07 -15.99 0.45
C SER A 107 -2.34 -15.43 1.85
N PRO A 108 -3.46 -15.82 2.48
CA PRO A 108 -3.86 -15.33 3.80
C PRO A 108 -2.84 -15.63 4.91
N ASP A 109 -2.09 -16.74 4.78
CA ASP A 109 -1.16 -17.22 5.80
C ASP A 109 0.24 -16.56 5.75
N SER A 110 0.61 -15.93 4.63
CA SER A 110 1.96 -15.39 4.42
C SER A 110 2.06 -13.87 4.54
N VAL A 111 0.92 -13.18 4.68
CA VAL A 111 0.85 -11.72 4.69
C VAL A 111 0.34 -11.28 6.06
N PRO A 112 1.07 -10.44 6.80
CA PRO A 112 0.63 -10.02 8.13
C PRO A 112 -0.71 -9.27 8.05
N HIS A 113 -1.40 -9.16 9.16
CA HIS A 113 -2.48 -8.18 9.30
C HIS A 113 -1.83 -6.86 9.78
N LEU A 114 -1.81 -5.81 8.95
CA LEU A 114 -1.12 -4.55 9.24
C LEU A 114 -1.76 -3.89 10.46
N PRO A 115 -1.05 -3.72 11.59
CA PRO A 115 -1.57 -3.11 12.80
C PRO A 115 -1.27 -1.61 12.78
N LEU A 116 -1.04 -0.99 11.61
CA LEU A 116 -0.77 0.45 11.56
C LEU A 116 -2.00 1.27 11.97
N LEU A 117 -3.18 0.64 11.97
CA LEU A 117 -4.39 1.16 12.60
C LEU A 117 -4.43 0.93 14.12
N HIS A 118 -3.50 0.16 14.70
CA HIS A 118 -3.51 -0.23 16.11
C HIS A 118 -2.89 0.78 17.11
N PRO A 119 -2.13 1.82 16.72
CA PRO A 119 -1.83 2.94 17.63
C PRO A 119 -3.04 3.87 17.79
N LEU A 120 -3.92 3.92 16.77
CA LEU A 120 -5.20 4.63 16.82
C LEU A 120 -6.33 3.77 17.40
N THR A 121 -6.12 2.44 17.53
CA THR A 121 -6.99 1.61 18.37
C THR A 121 -6.60 1.79 19.84
N GLN A 122 -7.10 2.87 20.43
CA GLN A 122 -7.56 2.71 21.81
C GLN A 122 -8.57 1.55 21.80
N LYS A 123 -8.26 0.51 22.60
CA LYS A 123 -8.96 -0.77 22.73
C LYS A 123 -10.50 -0.67 22.86
N ASN A 124 -11.01 0.52 23.18
CA ASN A 124 -12.42 0.80 23.36
C ASN A 124 -13.12 1.25 22.05
N TRP A 125 -12.47 2.03 21.19
CA TRP A 125 -13.11 2.57 19.98
C TRP A 125 -13.23 1.51 18.88
N HIS A 126 -12.16 0.74 18.66
CA HIS A 126 -12.18 -0.33 17.66
C HIS A 126 -13.16 -1.44 18.05
N ASN A 127 -13.21 -1.83 19.33
CA ASN A 127 -14.16 -2.83 19.81
C ASN A 127 -15.61 -2.31 19.80
N ARG A 128 -15.85 -1.02 20.08
CA ARG A 128 -17.19 -0.43 19.96
C ARG A 128 -17.64 -0.29 18.51
N LEU A 129 -16.74 0.09 17.61
CA LEU A 129 -17.02 0.22 16.19
C LEU A 129 -17.20 -1.16 15.54
N SER A 130 -16.35 -2.15 15.87
CA SER A 130 -16.48 -3.52 15.35
C SER A 130 -17.73 -4.20 15.91
N SER A 131 -18.00 -4.07 17.22
CA SER A 131 -19.25 -4.57 17.82
C SER A 131 -20.47 -3.84 17.27
N GLY A 132 -20.35 -2.53 16.97
CA GLY A 132 -21.37 -1.74 16.31
C GLY A 132 -21.64 -2.21 14.88
N MET A 133 -20.60 -2.48 14.09
CA MET A 133 -20.69 -3.01 12.73
C MET A 133 -21.26 -4.42 12.70
N VAL A 134 -20.87 -5.29 13.65
CA VAL A 134 -21.42 -6.64 13.77
C VAL A 134 -22.89 -6.60 14.21
N LYS A 135 -23.23 -5.77 15.21
CA LYS A 135 -24.61 -5.60 15.68
C LYS A 135 -25.50 -4.98 14.61
N LEU A 136 -24.97 -4.04 13.83
CA LEU A 136 -25.65 -3.44 12.68
C LEU A 136 -25.81 -4.47 11.55
N SER A 137 -24.78 -5.24 11.22
CA SER A 137 -24.84 -6.30 10.20
C SER A 137 -25.82 -7.41 10.55
N LEU A 138 -26.07 -7.65 11.84
CA LEU A 138 -27.04 -8.63 12.33
C LEU A 138 -28.45 -8.03 12.55
N SER A 139 -28.60 -6.71 12.43
CA SER A 139 -29.90 -6.05 12.56
C SER A 139 -30.72 -6.23 11.28
N SER A 140 -31.98 -6.63 11.41
CA SER A 140 -32.87 -6.97 10.29
C SER A 140 -33.68 -5.77 9.76
N HIS A 141 -33.23 -4.54 9.97
CA HIS A 141 -33.96 -3.36 9.49
C HIS A 141 -33.75 -3.11 7.99
N TRP A 142 -34.77 -2.55 7.33
CA TRP A 142 -34.76 -2.28 5.88
C TRP A 142 -33.70 -1.26 5.43
N TRP A 143 -33.22 -0.40 6.34
CA TRP A 143 -32.19 0.62 6.08
C TRP A 143 -30.76 0.14 6.37
N THR A 144 -30.60 -1.02 7.02
CA THR A 144 -29.29 -1.59 7.36
C THR A 144 -28.36 -1.74 6.15
N PRO A 145 -28.82 -2.21 4.96
CA PRO A 145 -27.94 -2.32 3.80
C PRO A 145 -27.45 -0.95 3.32
N ALA A 146 -28.29 0.09 3.35
CA ALA A 146 -27.87 1.43 2.99
C ALA A 146 -26.82 1.99 3.95
N LEU A 147 -26.97 1.75 5.26
CA LEU A 147 -26.00 2.22 6.25
C LEU A 147 -24.65 1.49 6.14
N LEU A 148 -24.68 0.16 5.90
CA LEU A 148 -23.49 -0.62 5.59
C LEU A 148 -22.80 -0.09 4.33
N GLY A 149 -23.58 0.27 3.32
CA GLY A 149 -23.10 0.89 2.08
C GLY A 149 -22.42 2.22 2.32
N MET A 150 -22.96 3.05 3.22
CA MET A 150 -22.35 4.33 3.56
C MET A 150 -20.98 4.17 4.24
N VAL A 151 -20.92 3.32 5.27
CA VAL A 151 -19.67 3.04 6.00
C VAL A 151 -18.63 2.44 5.06
N TRP A 152 -19.06 1.54 4.18
CA TRP A 152 -18.18 0.88 3.23
C TRP A 152 -17.71 1.80 2.09
N GLY A 153 -18.53 2.76 1.67
CA GLY A 153 -18.15 3.80 0.72
C GLY A 153 -17.11 4.78 1.24
N LEU A 154 -16.80 4.76 2.54
CA LEU A 154 -15.71 5.55 3.11
C LEU A 154 -14.37 4.82 3.08
N ILE A 155 -14.32 3.55 2.63
CA ILE A 155 -13.06 2.83 2.52
C ILE A 155 -12.24 3.40 1.35
N PRO A 156 -11.05 3.97 1.62
CA PRO A 156 -10.24 4.55 0.57
C PRO A 156 -9.68 3.48 -0.37
N CYS A 157 -9.80 3.70 -1.68
CA CYS A 157 -9.19 2.87 -2.72
C CYS A 157 -8.58 3.74 -3.83
N GLY A 158 -7.67 3.20 -4.64
CA GLY A 158 -6.88 4.02 -5.59
C GLY A 158 -7.70 4.73 -6.64
N PHE A 159 -8.71 4.05 -7.17
CA PHE A 159 -9.65 4.64 -8.12
C PHE A 159 -10.53 5.71 -7.47
N LEU A 160 -10.92 5.50 -6.21
CA LEU A 160 -11.66 6.49 -5.43
C LEU A 160 -10.81 7.74 -5.19
N TYR A 161 -9.52 7.60 -4.86
CA TYR A 161 -8.62 8.75 -4.72
C TYR A 161 -8.43 9.51 -6.03
N ALA A 162 -8.27 8.82 -7.16
CA ALA A 162 -8.18 9.49 -8.46
C ALA A 162 -9.44 10.34 -8.74
N ALA A 163 -10.62 9.82 -8.41
CA ALA A 163 -11.87 10.56 -8.52
C ALA A 163 -11.99 11.71 -7.50
N GLN A 164 -11.52 11.51 -6.26
CA GLN A 164 -11.50 12.54 -5.20
C GLN A 164 -10.53 13.68 -5.51
N ILE A 165 -9.35 13.38 -6.05
CA ILE A 165 -8.39 14.38 -6.55
C ILE A 165 -9.04 15.16 -7.68
N LYS A 166 -9.70 14.46 -8.62
CA LYS A 166 -10.40 15.15 -9.70
C LYS A 166 -11.55 16.03 -9.18
N ALA A 167 -12.25 15.61 -8.13
CA ALA A 167 -13.24 16.42 -7.44
C ALA A 167 -12.62 17.62 -6.73
N ALA A 168 -11.43 17.48 -6.13
CA ALA A 168 -10.67 18.59 -5.54
C ALA A 168 -10.29 19.64 -6.59
N GLU A 169 -9.83 19.22 -7.78
CA GLU A 169 -9.49 20.13 -8.89
C GLU A 169 -10.67 21.00 -9.34
N THR A 170 -11.92 20.58 -9.09
CA THR A 170 -13.10 21.34 -9.52
C THR A 170 -13.32 22.65 -8.75
N GLY A 171 -12.74 22.77 -7.55
CA GLY A 171 -12.86 23.98 -6.72
C GLY A 171 -14.30 24.37 -6.35
N SER A 172 -15.25 23.44 -6.42
CA SER A 172 -16.66 23.70 -6.12
C SER A 172 -17.31 22.49 -5.46
N PRO A 173 -18.06 22.66 -4.34
CA PRO A 173 -18.76 21.56 -3.68
C PRO A 173 -19.79 20.87 -4.58
N TRP A 174 -20.48 21.66 -5.43
CA TRP A 174 -21.49 21.12 -6.33
C TRP A 174 -20.86 20.26 -7.43
N ILE A 175 -19.82 20.78 -8.09
CA ILE A 175 -19.15 20.07 -9.18
C ILE A 175 -18.40 18.84 -8.63
N GLY A 176 -17.74 18.96 -7.47
CA GLY A 176 -17.10 17.83 -6.79
C GLY A 176 -18.08 16.71 -6.42
N SER A 177 -19.29 17.05 -5.96
CA SER A 177 -20.35 16.07 -5.70
C SER A 177 -20.81 15.36 -6.98
N VAL A 178 -21.08 16.10 -8.06
CA VAL A 178 -21.51 15.56 -9.35
C VAL A 178 -20.43 14.65 -9.97
N THR A 179 -19.16 15.02 -9.82
CA THR A 179 -18.01 14.20 -10.24
C THR A 179 -18.01 12.85 -9.52
N MET A 180 -18.16 12.84 -8.20
CA MET A 180 -18.17 11.60 -7.41
C MET A 180 -19.45 10.80 -7.60
N LEU A 181 -20.59 11.44 -7.85
CA LEU A 181 -21.83 10.77 -8.25
C LEU A 181 -21.65 10.04 -9.58
N SER A 182 -21.00 10.67 -10.56
CA SER A 182 -20.72 10.07 -11.86
C SER A 182 -19.80 8.85 -11.74
N PHE A 183 -18.76 8.94 -10.90
CA PHE A 183 -17.93 7.79 -10.53
C PHE A 183 -18.76 6.67 -9.90
N GLY A 184 -19.58 7.00 -8.91
CA GLY A 184 -20.46 6.06 -8.21
C GLY A 184 -21.43 5.35 -9.15
N LEU A 185 -22.09 6.07 -10.06
CA LEU A 185 -22.98 5.51 -11.06
C LEU A 185 -22.25 4.58 -12.03
N GLY A 186 -21.02 4.91 -12.44
CA GLY A 186 -20.17 4.04 -13.26
C GLY A 186 -19.86 2.69 -12.60
N THR A 187 -19.74 2.66 -11.26
CA THR A 187 -19.46 1.44 -10.49
C THR A 187 -20.70 0.57 -10.21
N LEU A 188 -21.91 1.12 -10.37
CA LEU A 188 -23.19 0.48 -10.01
C LEU A 188 -23.51 -0.79 -10.81
N PRO A 189 -23.49 -0.81 -12.17
CA PRO A 189 -23.94 -1.97 -12.93
C PRO A 189 -23.11 -3.21 -12.61
N LEU A 190 -21.81 -3.03 -12.41
CA LEU A 190 -20.92 -4.13 -12.13
C LEU A 190 -21.01 -4.63 -10.70
N MET A 191 -21.19 -3.74 -9.72
CA MET A 191 -21.31 -4.13 -8.31
C MET A 191 -22.64 -4.81 -8.01
N LEU A 192 -23.72 -4.43 -8.71
CA LEU A 192 -24.96 -5.22 -8.72
C LEU A 192 -24.75 -6.59 -9.36
N GLY A 193 -24.05 -6.66 -10.51
CA GLY A 193 -23.73 -7.91 -11.18
C GLY A 193 -22.92 -8.87 -10.30
N VAL A 194 -21.85 -8.39 -9.66
CA VAL A 194 -21.00 -9.18 -8.75
C VAL A 194 -21.77 -9.62 -7.50
N GLY A 195 -22.63 -8.77 -6.94
CA GLY A 195 -23.48 -9.13 -5.80
C GLY A 195 -24.45 -10.27 -6.12
N MET A 196 -25.17 -10.16 -7.25
CA MET A 196 -26.11 -11.17 -7.71
C MET A 196 -25.41 -12.49 -8.03
N VAL A 197 -24.40 -12.47 -8.91
CA VAL A 197 -23.70 -13.68 -9.35
C VAL A 197 -22.90 -14.30 -8.19
N GLY A 198 -22.25 -13.48 -7.36
CA GLY A 198 -21.46 -13.94 -6.22
C GLY A 198 -22.29 -14.69 -5.16
N SER A 199 -23.58 -14.34 -5.02
CA SER A 199 -24.52 -15.05 -4.14
C SER A 199 -24.92 -16.43 -4.69
N MET A 200 -24.93 -16.60 -6.02
CA MET A 200 -25.32 -17.83 -6.72
C MET A 200 -24.17 -18.83 -6.91
N VAL A 201 -22.92 -18.39 -6.72
CA VAL A 201 -21.71 -19.21 -6.92
C VAL A 201 -21.40 -20.05 -5.67
N SER A 202 -21.01 -21.32 -5.88
CA SER A 202 -20.61 -22.25 -4.82
C SER A 202 -19.35 -21.79 -4.06
N GLY A 203 -19.22 -22.18 -2.80
CA GLY A 203 -18.14 -21.74 -1.90
C GLY A 203 -16.73 -21.92 -2.47
N ASP A 204 -16.47 -23.03 -3.17
CA ASP A 204 -15.15 -23.31 -3.75
C ASP A 204 -14.80 -22.36 -4.90
N ARG A 205 -15.74 -22.11 -5.82
CA ARG A 205 -15.54 -21.17 -6.94
C ARG A 205 -15.44 -19.73 -6.46
N ARG A 206 -16.13 -19.39 -5.38
CA ARG A 206 -16.05 -18.08 -4.71
C ARG A 206 -14.64 -17.83 -4.17
N SER A 207 -14.01 -18.83 -3.54
CA SER A 207 -12.62 -18.71 -3.06
C SER A 207 -11.62 -18.48 -4.19
N GLN A 208 -11.82 -19.13 -5.34
CA GLN A 208 -10.98 -18.96 -6.53
C GLN A 208 -11.13 -17.56 -7.15
N LEU A 209 -12.37 -17.07 -7.27
CA LEU A 209 -12.66 -15.71 -7.73
C LEU A 209 -11.99 -14.64 -6.86
N PHE A 210 -11.98 -14.82 -5.54
CA PHE A 210 -11.31 -13.89 -4.62
C PHE A 210 -9.78 -13.94 -4.75
N ARG A 211 -9.18 -15.12 -4.93
CA ARG A 211 -7.73 -15.24 -5.22
C ARG A 211 -7.37 -14.58 -6.55
N MET A 212 -8.19 -14.72 -7.58
CA MET A 212 -8.01 -14.04 -8.88
C MET A 212 -8.13 -12.52 -8.75
N GLY A 213 -9.10 -12.03 -7.97
CA GLY A 213 -9.24 -10.61 -7.65
C GLY A 213 -8.04 -10.04 -6.87
N GLY A 214 -7.41 -10.85 -6.03
CA GLY A 214 -6.15 -10.53 -5.35
C GLY A 214 -4.98 -10.32 -6.33
N TRP A 215 -4.79 -11.22 -7.29
CA TRP A 215 -3.79 -11.08 -8.35
C TRP A 215 -4.00 -9.82 -9.19
N LEU A 216 -5.25 -9.54 -9.56
CA LEU A 216 -5.57 -8.36 -10.36
C LEU A 216 -5.35 -7.05 -9.57
N THR A 217 -5.70 -7.05 -8.28
CA THR A 217 -5.44 -5.91 -7.37
C THR A 217 -3.95 -5.68 -7.16
N LEU A 218 -3.17 -6.75 -7.02
CA LEU A 218 -1.70 -6.69 -6.95
C LEU A 218 -1.12 -6.04 -8.22
N THR A 219 -1.56 -6.49 -9.40
CA THR A 219 -1.13 -5.93 -10.68
C THR A 219 -1.49 -4.45 -10.81
N ILE A 220 -2.70 -4.05 -10.40
CA ILE A 220 -3.11 -2.63 -10.41
C ILE A 220 -2.27 -1.80 -9.44
N GLY A 221 -1.97 -2.31 -8.25
CA GLY A 221 -1.08 -1.65 -7.29
C GLY A 221 0.33 -1.44 -7.85
N ILE A 222 0.90 -2.47 -8.49
CA ILE A 222 2.19 -2.39 -9.17
C ILE A 222 2.14 -1.35 -10.30
N LEU A 223 1.14 -1.42 -11.19
CA LEU A 223 0.98 -0.46 -12.29
C LEU A 223 0.80 0.98 -11.82
N THR A 224 0.11 1.19 -10.69
CA THR A 224 -0.08 2.52 -10.09
C THR A 224 1.26 3.12 -9.65
N LEU A 225 2.14 2.31 -9.06
CA LEU A 225 3.47 2.75 -8.69
C LEU A 225 4.38 2.97 -9.91
N LEU A 226 4.27 2.13 -10.95
CA LEU A 226 5.07 2.24 -12.17
C LEU A 226 4.71 3.46 -13.04
N ARG A 227 3.48 3.96 -12.98
CA ARG A 227 3.03 5.06 -13.85
C ARG A 227 3.41 6.46 -13.34
N THR A 228 3.82 6.60 -12.08
CA THR A 228 4.03 7.91 -11.47
C THR A 228 5.48 8.37 -11.69
N GLY A 229 5.71 9.08 -12.80
CA GLY A 229 7.02 9.50 -13.34
C GLY A 229 7.98 10.19 -12.36
N ASP A 230 7.47 10.84 -11.32
CA ASP A 230 8.27 11.59 -10.34
C ASP A 230 8.63 10.75 -9.08
N MET A 231 8.31 9.45 -9.05
CA MET A 231 8.42 8.59 -7.86
C MET A 231 9.63 7.68 -7.80
N VAL A 232 10.60 7.88 -8.68
CA VAL A 232 11.78 7.01 -8.73
C VAL A 232 12.51 7.05 -7.39
N ASP A 233 12.64 8.24 -6.83
CA ASP A 233 13.37 8.45 -5.59
C ASP A 233 12.58 7.91 -4.39
N LEU A 234 11.27 8.16 -4.36
CA LEU A 234 10.43 7.78 -3.23
C LEU A 234 10.32 6.26 -3.09
N THR A 235 10.22 5.52 -4.20
CA THR A 235 10.22 4.05 -4.19
C THR A 235 11.55 3.48 -3.72
N GLY A 236 12.68 4.10 -4.08
CA GLY A 236 14.01 3.78 -3.59
C GLY A 236 14.17 4.02 -2.08
N TYR A 237 13.79 5.21 -1.59
CA TYR A 237 13.84 5.53 -0.16
C TYR A 237 12.89 4.66 0.68
N ALA A 238 11.69 4.39 0.19
CA ALA A 238 10.75 3.49 0.87
C ALA A 238 11.31 2.07 0.97
N SER A 239 11.97 1.57 -0.08
CA SER A 239 12.68 0.29 -0.04
C SER A 239 13.77 0.28 1.05
N LEU A 240 14.61 1.34 1.11
CA LEU A 240 15.66 1.49 2.11
C LEU A 240 15.12 1.57 3.55
N ILE A 241 14.03 2.31 3.77
CA ILE A 241 13.38 2.43 5.08
C ILE A 241 12.80 1.08 5.51
N CYS A 242 12.07 0.39 4.62
CA CYS A 242 11.53 -0.94 4.91
C CYS A 242 12.65 -1.94 5.25
N LEU A 243 13.76 -1.92 4.50
CA LEU A 243 14.92 -2.77 4.77
C LEU A 243 15.61 -2.42 6.09
N SER A 244 15.75 -1.14 6.42
CA SER A 244 16.29 -0.64 7.70
C SER A 244 15.45 -1.13 8.88
N LEU A 245 14.13 -1.01 8.79
CA LEU A 245 13.20 -1.48 9.82
C LEU A 245 13.28 -3.00 9.98
N ALA A 246 13.40 -3.76 8.89
CA ALA A 246 13.56 -5.21 8.93
C ALA A 246 14.89 -5.65 9.61
N LEU A 247 15.94 -4.84 9.50
CA LEU A 247 17.24 -5.10 10.12
C LEU A 247 17.27 -4.75 11.61
N ILE A 248 16.70 -3.60 12.00
CA ILE A 248 16.64 -3.13 13.39
C ILE A 248 15.63 -3.93 14.23
N ALA A 249 14.64 -4.57 13.60
CA ALA A 249 13.55 -5.26 14.26
C ALA A 249 13.95 -6.22 15.39
N ARG A 250 15.07 -6.96 15.24
CA ARG A 250 15.55 -7.90 16.26
C ARG A 250 16.30 -7.21 17.42
N PRO A 251 17.34 -6.40 17.19
CA PRO A 251 18.07 -5.74 18.28
C PRO A 251 17.18 -4.78 19.09
N ILE A 252 16.22 -4.10 18.47
CA ILE A 252 15.34 -3.16 19.19
C ILE A 252 14.15 -3.83 19.87
N SER A 253 13.94 -5.14 19.68
CA SER A 253 12.70 -5.82 20.09
C SER A 253 12.37 -5.73 21.59
N ARG A 254 13.36 -5.47 22.46
CA ARG A 254 13.13 -5.23 23.90
C ARG A 254 12.50 -3.86 24.17
N LEU A 255 12.80 -2.85 23.36
CA LEU A 255 12.25 -1.50 23.46
C LEU A 255 10.99 -1.35 22.60
N TRP A 256 10.99 -1.92 21.39
CA TRP A 256 9.88 -1.82 20.45
C TRP A 256 9.62 -3.17 19.78
N LYS A 257 8.58 -3.88 20.25
CA LYS A 257 8.24 -5.25 19.81
C LYS A 257 7.59 -5.32 18.42
N GLN A 258 7.01 -4.22 17.92
CA GLN A 258 6.18 -4.24 16.71
C GLN A 258 6.98 -4.59 15.44
N PRO A 259 8.16 -3.99 15.15
CA PRO A 259 8.88 -4.30 13.93
C PRO A 259 9.32 -5.77 13.83
N LEU A 260 9.51 -6.46 14.97
CA LEU A 260 9.86 -7.88 15.00
C LEU A 260 8.75 -8.76 14.42
N HIS A 261 7.48 -8.43 14.68
CA HIS A 261 6.34 -9.18 14.18
C HIS A 261 6.20 -9.04 12.64
N TYR A 262 6.53 -7.86 12.09
CA TYR A 262 6.39 -7.57 10.65
C TYR A 262 7.70 -7.71 9.87
N ARG A 263 8.76 -8.24 10.49
CA ARG A 263 10.11 -8.27 9.91
C ARG A 263 10.17 -8.92 8.53
N ARG A 264 9.44 -10.02 8.30
CA ARG A 264 9.40 -10.71 6.99
C ARG A 264 8.73 -9.86 5.93
N ALA A 265 7.57 -9.28 6.25
CA ALA A 265 6.82 -8.44 5.32
C ALA A 265 7.54 -7.13 5.00
N LEU A 266 8.22 -6.52 5.98
CA LEU A 266 9.10 -5.37 5.73
C LEU A 266 10.24 -5.73 4.76
N GLY A 267 10.82 -6.93 4.87
CA GLY A 267 11.85 -7.41 3.94
C GLY A 267 11.32 -7.68 2.53
N VAL A 268 10.18 -8.38 2.41
CA VAL A 268 9.55 -8.64 1.09
C VAL A 268 9.05 -7.34 0.45
N GLY A 269 8.45 -6.44 1.24
CA GLY A 269 8.03 -5.12 0.78
C GLY A 269 9.20 -4.27 0.27
N ALA A 270 10.34 -4.30 0.97
CA ALA A 270 11.56 -3.63 0.50
C ALA A 270 12.00 -4.16 -0.88
N PHE A 271 11.96 -5.48 -1.09
CA PHE A 271 12.31 -6.08 -2.39
C PHE A 271 11.33 -5.69 -3.50
N ILE A 272 10.01 -5.72 -3.24
CA ILE A 272 9.00 -5.30 -4.23
C ILE A 272 9.21 -3.83 -4.61
N LEU A 273 9.43 -2.95 -3.63
CA LEU A 273 9.70 -1.54 -3.87
C LEU A 273 11.01 -1.33 -4.67
N ALA A 274 12.04 -2.14 -4.43
CA ALA A 274 13.28 -2.11 -5.22
C ALA A 274 13.06 -2.56 -6.68
N LEU A 275 12.22 -3.57 -6.91
CA LEU A 275 11.84 -3.99 -8.26
C LEU A 275 11.05 -2.91 -9.00
N VAL A 276 10.12 -2.25 -8.30
CA VAL A 276 9.37 -1.11 -8.85
C VAL A 276 10.31 0.03 -9.22
N HIS A 277 11.24 0.39 -8.33
CA HIS A 277 12.28 1.40 -8.59
C HIS A 277 13.12 1.08 -9.83
N MET A 278 13.63 -0.16 -9.94
CA MET A 278 14.39 -0.61 -11.11
C MET A 278 13.56 -0.58 -12.40
N SER A 279 12.30 -1.02 -12.33
CA SER A 279 11.39 -1.03 -13.48
C SER A 279 11.13 0.39 -13.99
N HIS A 280 10.98 1.34 -13.07
CA HIS A 280 10.78 2.74 -13.42
C HIS A 280 12.02 3.35 -14.10
N MET A 281 13.23 3.04 -13.59
CA MET A 281 14.49 3.44 -14.24
C MET A 281 14.57 2.93 -15.69
N LEU A 282 14.20 1.67 -15.93
CA LEU A 282 14.18 1.09 -17.28
C LEU A 282 13.18 1.82 -18.19
N THR A 283 12.01 2.21 -17.68
CA THR A 283 11.02 2.97 -18.47
C THR A 283 11.46 4.39 -18.81
N MET A 284 12.34 4.98 -18.00
CA MET A 284 12.97 6.27 -18.27
C MET A 284 14.16 6.19 -19.24
N GLY A 285 14.40 5.02 -19.84
CA GLY A 285 15.47 4.81 -20.82
C GLY A 285 16.83 4.49 -20.20
N TRP A 286 16.90 4.23 -18.88
CA TRP A 286 18.13 3.73 -18.28
C TRP A 286 18.48 2.34 -18.85
N ASN A 287 19.76 2.11 -19.14
CA ASN A 287 20.26 0.85 -19.66
C ASN A 287 21.56 0.48 -18.95
N VAL A 288 21.76 -0.81 -18.66
CA VAL A 288 23.01 -1.34 -18.07
C VAL A 288 24.22 -1.01 -18.95
N ARG A 289 24.04 -0.94 -20.27
CA ARG A 289 25.09 -0.55 -21.22
C ARG A 289 25.53 0.92 -21.08
N ALA A 290 24.75 1.76 -20.42
CA ALA A 290 25.11 3.14 -20.16
C ALA A 290 26.08 3.29 -18.98
N ILE A 291 26.20 2.28 -18.10
CA ILE A 291 27.02 2.36 -16.88
C ILE A 291 28.49 2.75 -17.19
N PRO A 292 29.19 2.13 -18.16
CA PRO A 292 30.58 2.49 -18.46
C PRO A 292 30.80 3.94 -18.90
N PHE A 293 29.74 4.62 -19.34
CA PHE A 293 29.78 6.01 -19.81
C PHE A 293 29.47 7.04 -18.71
N LEU A 294 29.09 6.59 -17.50
CA LEU A 294 28.84 7.46 -16.35
C LEU A 294 30.15 7.87 -15.66
N LEU A 295 30.12 8.91 -14.82
CA LEU A 295 31.27 9.26 -13.97
C LEU A 295 31.63 8.09 -13.03
N PRO A 296 32.91 7.89 -12.67
CA PRO A 296 33.34 6.76 -11.82
C PRO A 296 32.54 6.59 -10.52
N THR A 297 32.16 7.69 -9.88
CA THR A 297 31.31 7.67 -8.67
C THR A 297 29.91 7.08 -8.94
N HIS A 298 29.27 7.52 -10.03
CA HIS A 298 27.96 7.03 -10.45
C HIS A 298 28.01 5.59 -10.99
N GLN A 299 29.15 5.16 -11.56
CA GLN A 299 29.37 3.76 -11.95
C GLN A 299 29.30 2.85 -10.73
N ILE A 300 30.05 3.18 -9.68
CA ILE A 300 30.09 2.41 -8.43
C ILE A 300 28.70 2.38 -7.80
N GLY A 301 28.01 3.53 -7.74
CA GLY A 301 26.65 3.62 -7.23
C GLY A 301 25.66 2.76 -8.01
N SER A 302 25.72 2.76 -9.35
CA SER A 302 24.84 1.97 -10.21
C SER A 302 25.05 0.46 -10.01
N TRP A 303 26.31 0.01 -9.95
CA TRP A 303 26.65 -1.38 -9.68
C TRP A 303 26.24 -1.82 -8.28
N ALA A 304 26.43 -0.96 -7.27
CA ALA A 304 26.00 -1.24 -5.91
C ALA A 304 24.49 -1.50 -5.83
N GLY A 305 23.67 -0.72 -6.55
CA GLY A 305 22.23 -0.91 -6.62
C GLY A 305 21.85 -2.24 -7.27
N LEU A 306 22.47 -2.57 -8.40
CA LEU A 306 22.20 -3.82 -9.12
C LEU A 306 22.59 -5.05 -8.28
N ILE A 307 23.77 -5.03 -7.66
CA ILE A 307 24.24 -6.12 -6.80
C ILE A 307 23.34 -6.25 -5.56
N SER A 308 22.91 -5.14 -4.97
CA SER A 308 21.97 -5.16 -3.85
C SER A 308 20.65 -5.87 -4.23
N LEU A 309 20.08 -5.54 -5.39
CA LEU A 309 18.86 -6.17 -5.88
C LEU A 309 19.04 -7.69 -6.10
N VAL A 310 20.17 -8.10 -6.69
CA VAL A 310 20.53 -9.51 -6.87
C VAL A 310 20.63 -10.23 -5.52
N LEU A 311 21.25 -9.61 -4.51
CA LEU A 311 21.36 -10.18 -3.18
C LEU A 311 19.99 -10.29 -2.48
N LEU A 312 19.10 -9.31 -2.64
CA LEU A 312 17.75 -9.33 -2.05
C LEU A 312 16.83 -10.38 -2.69
N THR A 313 17.08 -10.72 -3.95
CA THR A 313 16.24 -11.66 -4.72
C THR A 313 16.06 -13.00 -4.00
N PRO A 314 17.11 -13.78 -3.67
CA PRO A 314 16.93 -15.05 -2.97
C PRO A 314 16.25 -14.88 -1.60
N LEU A 315 16.47 -13.77 -0.88
CA LEU A 315 15.84 -13.53 0.43
C LEU A 315 14.32 -13.38 0.32
N ALA A 316 13.84 -12.74 -0.75
CA ALA A 316 12.42 -12.57 -0.99
C ALA A 316 11.75 -13.91 -1.35
N PHE A 317 12.37 -14.69 -2.24
CA PHE A 317 11.86 -16.01 -2.63
C PHE A 317 11.93 -17.03 -1.48
N THR A 318 12.87 -16.90 -0.55
CA THR A 318 12.96 -17.75 0.64
C THR A 318 12.17 -17.27 1.86
N SER A 319 11.27 -16.30 1.69
CA SER A 319 10.45 -15.76 2.78
C SER A 319 9.19 -16.60 3.11
N SER A 320 8.92 -17.71 2.42
CA SER A 320 7.77 -18.58 2.68
C SER A 320 8.05 -19.65 3.74
N ASP A 321 7.05 -20.02 4.54
CA ASP A 321 7.21 -21.03 5.61
C ASP A 321 7.63 -22.40 5.10
N TRP A 322 7.21 -22.74 3.88
CA TRP A 322 7.65 -23.95 3.19
C TRP A 322 9.16 -23.92 2.94
N MET A 323 9.67 -22.80 2.42
CA MET A 323 11.09 -22.64 2.07
C MET A 323 11.96 -22.54 3.33
N VAL A 324 11.44 -21.94 4.42
CA VAL A 324 12.10 -21.94 5.74
C VAL A 324 12.31 -23.37 6.25
N LYS A 325 11.26 -24.21 6.17
CA LYS A 325 11.34 -25.62 6.58
C LYS A 325 12.28 -26.42 5.70
N TRP A 326 12.27 -26.15 4.39
CA TRP A 326 13.10 -26.86 3.41
C TRP A 326 14.59 -26.52 3.54
N LEU A 327 14.96 -25.23 3.64
CA LEU A 327 16.37 -24.83 3.78
C LEU A 327 16.95 -25.09 5.17
N GLY A 328 16.12 -25.18 6.22
CA GLY A 328 16.55 -25.47 7.59
C GLY A 328 17.67 -24.53 8.06
N LYS A 329 18.86 -25.08 8.33
CA LYS A 329 20.03 -24.32 8.82
C LYS A 329 20.58 -23.32 7.78
N HIS A 330 20.47 -23.62 6.49
CA HIS A 330 20.97 -22.77 5.40
C HIS A 330 20.14 -21.50 5.21
N TRP A 331 18.88 -21.51 5.63
CA TRP A 331 17.98 -20.35 5.57
C TRP A 331 18.58 -19.14 6.29
N ARG A 332 19.21 -19.38 7.45
CA ARG A 332 19.84 -18.32 8.23
C ARG A 332 21.07 -17.74 7.55
N SER A 333 21.89 -18.58 6.91
CA SER A 333 23.07 -18.15 6.16
C SER A 333 22.65 -17.25 4.99
N LEU A 334 21.62 -17.67 4.27
CA LEU A 334 21.05 -16.90 3.16
C LEU A 334 20.52 -15.53 3.63
N HIS A 335 19.77 -15.48 4.73
CA HIS A 335 19.25 -14.21 5.25
C HIS A 335 20.33 -13.30 5.89
N LEU A 336 21.57 -13.77 6.10
CA LEU A 336 22.69 -12.89 6.49
C LEU A 336 23.11 -11.96 5.35
N LEU A 337 22.86 -12.35 4.09
CA LEU A 337 23.10 -11.50 2.92
C LEU A 337 22.26 -10.20 2.91
N SER A 338 21.25 -10.09 3.78
CA SER A 338 20.51 -8.83 3.99
C SER A 338 21.40 -7.67 4.44
N ILE A 339 22.50 -7.95 5.16
CA ILE A 339 23.43 -6.91 5.63
C ILE A 339 24.23 -6.32 4.46
N PRO A 340 24.99 -7.12 3.68
CA PRO A 340 25.72 -6.58 2.54
C PRO A 340 24.77 -5.97 1.51
N ALA A 341 23.56 -6.54 1.31
CA ALA A 341 22.55 -5.93 0.44
C ALA A 341 22.15 -4.52 0.91
N PHE A 342 21.92 -4.32 2.21
CA PHE A 342 21.58 -3.01 2.77
C PHE A 342 22.72 -1.99 2.66
N ILE A 343 23.96 -2.41 2.93
CA ILE A 343 25.14 -1.55 2.80
C ILE A 343 25.27 -1.09 1.34
N LEU A 344 25.12 -2.00 0.39
CA LEU A 344 25.17 -1.68 -1.04
C LEU A 344 24.01 -0.79 -1.48
N ALA A 345 22.80 -0.99 -0.95
CA ALA A 345 21.65 -0.12 -1.24
C ALA A 345 21.84 1.30 -0.68
N ALA A 346 22.39 1.42 0.53
CA ALA A 346 22.72 2.72 1.14
C ALA A 346 23.85 3.42 0.36
N ALA A 347 24.89 2.67 -0.03
CA ALA A 347 25.96 3.19 -0.87
C ALA A 347 25.46 3.64 -2.25
N HIS A 348 24.57 2.87 -2.87
CA HIS A 348 23.88 3.24 -4.11
C HIS A 348 23.17 4.60 -3.97
N ALA A 349 22.37 4.79 -2.91
CA ALA A 349 21.65 6.04 -2.68
C ALA A 349 22.57 7.23 -2.37
N ILE A 350 23.66 7.01 -1.63
CA ILE A 350 24.63 8.07 -1.29
C ILE A 350 25.46 8.48 -2.51
N LEU A 351 25.94 7.51 -3.31
CA LEU A 351 26.86 7.74 -4.42
C LEU A 351 26.18 8.32 -5.67
N LEU A 352 24.93 7.95 -5.92
CA LEU A 352 24.13 8.55 -6.98
C LEU A 352 23.47 9.87 -6.53
N GLY A 353 23.48 10.15 -5.23
CA GLY A 353 23.03 11.40 -4.63
C GLY A 353 21.51 11.58 -4.64
N SER A 354 21.02 12.47 -3.76
CA SER A 354 19.62 12.93 -3.71
C SER A 354 19.32 14.03 -4.75
N HIS A 355 19.94 13.95 -5.92
CA HIS A 355 19.96 15.02 -6.92
C HIS A 355 18.69 15.00 -7.78
N TYR A 356 17.55 15.34 -7.17
CA TYR A 356 16.23 15.20 -7.78
C TYR A 356 15.25 16.33 -7.46
N LEU A 357 15.76 17.55 -7.23
CA LEU A 357 14.98 18.79 -7.37
C LEU A 357 15.58 19.72 -8.43
N GLY A 358 15.99 19.15 -9.57
CA GLY A 358 16.07 19.90 -10.83
C GLY A 358 17.22 20.89 -11.03
N GLY A 359 18.36 20.79 -10.34
CA GLY A 359 19.49 21.67 -10.64
C GLY A 359 20.83 21.08 -10.27
N PHE A 360 21.81 21.09 -11.19
CA PHE A 360 23.22 20.66 -11.04
C PHE A 360 24.00 21.35 -9.89
N GLU A 361 23.32 22.00 -8.95
CA GLU A 361 23.90 22.72 -7.83
C GLU A 361 23.86 21.87 -6.55
N GLN A 362 25.02 21.72 -5.91
CA GLN A 362 25.10 21.17 -4.57
C GLN A 362 24.58 22.19 -3.56
N THR A 363 23.28 22.16 -3.30
CA THR A 363 22.72 22.94 -2.19
C THR A 363 23.05 22.28 -0.85
N LEU A 364 23.22 23.10 0.19
CA LEU A 364 23.59 22.68 1.54
C LEU A 364 22.61 21.66 2.13
N THR A 365 21.33 21.73 1.72
CA THR A 365 20.27 20.78 2.09
C THR A 365 20.53 19.37 1.57
N HIS A 366 21.01 19.20 0.33
CA HIS A 366 21.33 17.88 -0.24
C HIS A 366 22.54 17.24 0.44
N GLN A 367 23.53 18.04 0.81
CA GLN A 367 24.70 17.56 1.56
C GLN A 367 24.29 17.08 2.95
N VAL A 368 23.48 17.88 3.67
CA VAL A 368 22.94 17.51 4.99
C VAL A 368 22.08 16.25 4.90
N ALA A 369 21.19 16.13 3.91
CA ALA A 369 20.35 14.94 3.72
C ALA A 369 21.18 13.66 3.47
N THR A 370 22.22 13.76 2.65
CA THR A 370 23.14 12.65 2.36
C THR A 370 23.92 12.22 3.61
N VAL A 371 24.39 13.18 4.42
CA VAL A 371 25.06 12.91 5.70
C VAL A 371 24.11 12.24 6.69
N ILE A 372 22.86 12.72 6.80
CA ILE A 372 21.84 12.12 7.65
C ILE A 372 21.55 10.68 7.22
N LEU A 373 21.37 10.42 5.92
CA LEU A 373 21.13 9.08 5.40
C LEU A 373 22.30 8.13 5.72
N GLY A 374 23.54 8.61 5.54
CA GLY A 374 24.75 7.87 5.92
C GLY A 374 24.81 7.56 7.41
N ALA A 375 24.49 8.54 8.26
CA ALA A 375 24.45 8.36 9.71
C ALA A 375 23.38 7.34 10.13
N ILE A 376 22.18 7.39 9.53
CA ILE A 376 21.10 6.42 9.78
C ILE A 376 21.53 5.01 9.34
N ALA A 377 22.08 4.86 8.14
CA ALA A 377 22.53 3.57 7.64
C ALA A 377 23.64 2.97 8.52
N LEU A 378 24.58 3.79 8.97
CA LEU A 378 25.65 3.38 9.87
C LEU A 378 25.08 2.97 11.25
N LEU A 379 24.12 3.74 11.78
CA LEU A 379 23.42 3.41 13.03
C LEU A 379 22.65 2.08 12.93
N VAL A 380 21.96 1.81 11.82
CA VAL A 380 21.28 0.53 11.56
C VAL A 380 22.26 -0.65 11.65
N VAL A 381 23.45 -0.51 11.08
CA VAL A 381 24.50 -1.54 11.12
C VAL A 381 25.11 -1.66 12.52
N MET A 382 25.40 -0.54 13.19
CA MET A 382 25.96 -0.51 14.54
C MET A 382 25.03 -1.15 15.57
N VAL A 383 23.74 -0.84 15.53
CA VAL A 383 22.71 -1.41 16.44
C VAL A 383 22.64 -2.94 16.36
N ARG A 384 23.15 -3.54 15.28
CA ARG A 384 23.23 -5.01 15.14
C ARG A 384 24.53 -5.61 15.71
N SER A 385 25.59 -4.81 15.87
CA SER A 385 26.86 -5.24 16.45
C SER A 385 26.78 -5.31 17.98
N HIS A 386 27.32 -6.39 18.56
CA HIS A 386 27.43 -6.54 20.00
C HIS A 386 28.26 -5.41 20.64
N HIS A 387 29.33 -4.99 19.96
CA HIS A 387 30.24 -3.95 20.44
C HIS A 387 29.53 -2.62 20.72
N PHE A 388 28.53 -2.26 19.92
CA PHE A 388 27.77 -1.03 20.10
C PHE A 388 26.97 -1.01 21.42
N TRP A 389 26.34 -2.13 21.77
CA TRP A 389 25.57 -2.25 23.01
C TRP A 389 26.45 -2.34 24.24
N SER A 390 27.65 -2.91 24.10
CA SER A 390 28.66 -2.96 25.15
C SER A 390 29.26 -1.57 25.43
N LEU A 391 29.57 -0.80 24.37
CA LEU A 391 30.04 0.60 24.49
C LEU A 391 29.03 1.52 25.20
N LEU A 392 27.73 1.28 25.03
CA LEU A 392 26.67 2.05 25.69
C LEU A 392 26.31 1.52 27.09
N ALA A 393 26.98 0.47 27.59
CA ALA A 393 26.63 -0.23 28.84
C ALA A 393 25.15 -0.70 28.87
N LEU A 394 24.57 -0.98 27.70
CA LEU A 394 23.16 -1.36 27.51
C LEU A 394 23.03 -2.81 27.04
N GLU A 395 23.95 -3.70 27.44
CA GLU A 395 23.97 -5.12 27.06
C GLU A 395 22.65 -5.85 27.41
N LYS A 396 21.94 -5.37 28.45
CA LYS A 396 20.60 -5.79 28.83
C LYS A 396 19.51 -5.53 27.77
N PHE A 397 19.83 -4.91 26.65
CA PHE A 397 18.91 -4.72 25.53
C PHE A 397 19.29 -5.52 24.28
N TYR A 398 20.52 -6.05 24.21
CA TYR A 398 20.96 -6.88 23.10
C TYR A 398 20.33 -8.28 23.16
N VAL A 399 19.70 -8.68 22.07
CA VAL A 399 19.13 -10.03 21.92
C VAL A 399 20.15 -10.90 21.20
N PHE A 400 20.81 -11.79 21.95
CA PHE A 400 21.79 -12.70 21.39
C PHE A 400 21.19 -13.58 20.28
N PRO A 401 22.00 -13.92 19.26
CA PRO A 401 21.55 -14.76 18.16
C PRO A 401 21.22 -16.22 18.55
N HIS A 402 21.47 -16.66 19.81
CA HIS A 402 20.97 -17.92 20.40
C HIS A 402 20.93 -17.90 21.95
N LYS A 403 19.91 -18.56 22.52
CA LYS A 403 20.13 -19.61 23.54
C LYS A 403 20.13 -20.94 22.78
N ASN A 404 21.13 -21.78 23.04
CA ASN A 404 21.05 -23.21 22.74
C ASN A 404 20.14 -23.82 23.82
N HIS A 405 19.05 -24.45 23.41
CA HIS A 405 18.44 -25.58 24.12
C HIS A 405 17.90 -26.51 23.06
#